data_AF-A0A3P9JY57-F1
#
_entry.id   AF-A0A3P9JY57-F1
#
_cell.length_a   1.000
_cell.length_b   1.000
_cell.length_c   1.000
_cell.angle_alpha   90.00
_cell.angle_beta   90.00
_cell.angle_gamma   90.00
#
_symmetry.space_group_name_H-M   'P 1'
#
loop_
_entity.id
_entity.type
_entity.pdbx_description
1 polymer ?
#
loop_
_entity_poly.entity_id
_entity_poly.type
_entity_poly.pdbx_seq_one_letter_code
_entity_poly.pdbx_strand_id
1 'polypeptide(L)'
;MDVKLFALTAALTMAIYAPQTHAKPISLAERCSCRSTVNNVPRSYIRELKFIHTPNCPFQVIAKLKTNRELCINPEARWLQQYLKNALTKMKKAKQII
;
A
#
# COMPACT_ATOMS: atom_id res chain seq x y z
N MET A 1 -35.20 36.17 26.03
CA MET A 1 -34.67 35.26 25.00
C MET A 1 -34.40 33.94 25.69
N ASP A 2 -35.18 32.92 25.37
CA ASP A 2 -35.15 31.62 26.03
C ASP A 2 -33.73 31.06 26.11
N VAL A 3 -33.27 30.78 27.33
CA VAL A 3 -32.01 30.06 27.61
C VAL A 3 -31.93 28.76 26.79
N LYS A 4 -33.08 28.14 26.51
CA LYS A 4 -33.20 26.98 25.62
C LYS A 4 -32.72 27.27 24.21
N LEU A 5 -33.02 28.44 23.65
CA LEU A 5 -32.59 28.83 22.31
C LEU A 5 -31.07 29.02 22.26
N PHE A 6 -30.48 29.64 23.28
CA PHE A 6 -29.03 29.78 23.38
C PHE A 6 -28.31 28.44 23.60
N ALA A 7 -28.90 27.53 24.37
CA ALA A 7 -28.34 26.19 24.56
C ALA A 7 -28.38 25.37 23.26
N LEU A 8 -29.47 25.48 22.49
CA LEU A 8 -29.61 24.78 21.22
C LEU A 8 -28.62 25.32 20.16
N THR A 9 -28.42 26.64 20.08
CA THR A 9 -27.47 27.23 19.13
C THR A 9 -26.02 26.93 19.50
N ALA A 10 -25.68 26.90 20.78
CA ALA A 10 -24.35 26.49 21.26
C ALA A 10 -24.07 24.99 20.99
N ALA A 11 -25.06 24.11 21.18
CA ALA A 11 -24.91 22.69 20.89
C ALA A 11 -24.74 22.42 19.40
N LEU A 12 -25.52 23.12 18.55
CA LEU A 12 -25.44 22.96 17.10
C LEU A 12 -24.10 23.46 16.54
N THR A 13 -23.57 24.56 17.08
CA THR A 13 -22.25 25.08 16.67
C THR A 13 -21.10 24.16 17.08
N MET A 14 -21.14 23.56 18.28
CA MET A 14 -20.14 22.55 18.67
C MET A 14 -20.17 21.29 17.79
N ALA A 15 -21.36 20.82 17.39
CA ALA A 15 -21.48 19.64 16.54
C ALA A 15 -20.91 19.86 15.13
N ILE A 16 -21.02 21.08 14.59
CA ILE A 16 -20.50 21.43 13.26
C ILE A 16 -18.98 21.66 13.30
N TYR A 17 -18.47 22.23 14.40
CA TYR A 17 -17.03 22.49 14.58
C TYR A 17 -16.25 21.32 15.19
N ALA A 18 -16.91 20.21 15.53
CA ALA A 18 -16.23 19.01 15.96
C ALA A 18 -15.29 18.54 14.82
N PRO A 19 -13.97 18.48 15.04
CA PRO A 19 -13.06 18.00 14.02
C PRO A 19 -13.44 16.55 13.73
N GLN A 20 -13.92 16.33 12.51
CA GLN A 20 -14.17 15.03 11.91
C GLN A 20 -12.80 14.34 11.82
N THR A 21 -12.31 13.78 12.92
CA THR A 21 -11.06 13.04 12.91
C THR A 21 -11.36 11.77 12.12
N HIS A 22 -10.99 11.81 10.84
CA HIS A 22 -10.88 10.65 9.97
C HIS A 22 -9.67 9.80 10.43
N ALA A 23 -9.57 9.57 11.73
CA ALA A 23 -8.59 8.71 12.34
C ALA A 23 -9.10 7.29 12.16
N LYS A 24 -8.64 6.67 11.07
CA LYS A 24 -8.65 5.22 10.91
C LYS A 24 -8.20 4.58 12.23
N PRO A 25 -8.94 3.60 12.79
CA PRO A 25 -8.68 3.11 14.13
C PRO A 25 -7.21 2.71 14.30
N ILE A 26 -6.59 3.27 15.34
CA ILE A 26 -5.17 3.17 15.72
C ILE A 26 -4.77 1.71 16.02
N SER A 27 -5.73 0.78 16.03
CA SER A 27 -5.56 -0.64 16.32
C SER A 27 -5.25 -1.53 15.08
N LEU A 28 -5.20 -0.99 13.85
CA LEU A 28 -5.00 -1.80 12.63
C LEU A 28 -3.72 -1.46 11.85
N ALA A 29 -2.71 -0.87 12.51
CA ALA A 29 -1.56 -0.25 11.85
C ALA A 29 -0.19 -0.94 12.08
N GLU A 30 -0.11 -2.11 12.70
CA GLU A 30 1.20 -2.68 13.08
C GLU A 30 1.64 -3.92 12.29
N ARG A 31 0.92 -4.34 11.25
CA ARG A 31 1.32 -5.54 10.50
C ARG A 31 1.45 -5.24 9.02
N CYS A 32 2.70 -5.12 8.57
CA CYS A 32 3.05 -5.13 7.16
C CYS A 32 2.46 -6.37 6.47
N SER A 33 2.02 -6.24 5.21
CA SER A 33 1.44 -7.36 4.43
C SER A 33 2.35 -8.59 4.39
N CYS A 34 3.66 -8.36 4.37
CA CYS A 34 4.68 -9.38 4.40
C CYS A 34 5.27 -9.52 5.81
N ARG A 35 5.21 -10.73 6.37
CA ARG A 35 5.90 -11.09 7.62
C ARG A 35 7.32 -11.62 7.38
N SER A 36 7.56 -12.27 6.25
CA SER A 36 8.86 -12.82 5.87
C SER A 36 9.01 -12.80 4.35
N THR A 37 10.24 -12.72 3.86
CA THR A 37 10.56 -12.62 2.43
C THR A 37 11.36 -13.84 1.97
N VAL A 38 11.09 -14.28 0.75
CA VAL A 38 11.83 -15.36 0.10
C VAL A 38 12.76 -14.74 -0.94
N ASN A 39 14.04 -15.12 -0.91
CA ASN A 39 15.04 -14.60 -1.85
C ASN A 39 15.01 -15.36 -3.19
N ASN A 40 14.72 -16.66 -3.15
CA ASN A 40 14.82 -17.54 -4.31
C ASN A 40 13.43 -18.01 -4.76
N VAL A 41 12.90 -17.37 -5.80
CA VAL A 41 11.63 -17.76 -6.44
C VAL A 41 11.90 -17.92 -7.94
N PRO A 42 11.65 -19.11 -8.52
CA PRO A 42 11.84 -19.29 -9.95
C PRO A 42 10.81 -18.49 -10.74
N ARG A 43 11.29 -17.71 -11.71
CA ARG A 43 10.45 -16.82 -12.54
C ARG A 43 9.34 -17.56 -13.29
N SER A 44 9.55 -18.84 -13.61
CA SER A 44 8.58 -19.70 -14.31
C SER A 44 7.27 -19.88 -13.54
N TYR A 45 7.31 -19.79 -12.21
CA TYR A 45 6.13 -19.96 -11.35
C TYR A 45 5.41 -18.65 -11.06
N ILE A 46 6.04 -17.50 -11.32
CA ILE A 46 5.46 -16.18 -11.05
C ILE A 46 4.49 -15.84 -12.18
N ARG A 47 3.24 -15.55 -11.80
CA ARG A 47 2.20 -15.05 -12.71
C ARG A 47 2.23 -13.53 -12.75
N GLU A 48 2.36 -12.90 -11.59
CA GLU A 48 2.30 -11.45 -11.46
C GLU A 48 3.13 -11.00 -10.25
N LEU A 49 3.70 -9.79 -10.34
CA LEU A 49 4.39 -9.10 -9.25
C LEU A 49 3.56 -7.88 -8.84
N LYS A 50 3.19 -7.82 -7.56
CA LYS A 50 2.53 -6.67 -6.94
C LYS A 50 3.54 -5.92 -6.09
N PHE A 51 3.61 -4.61 -6.27
CA PHE A 51 4.45 -3.71 -5.48
C PHE A 51 3.56 -2.97 -4.50
N ILE A 52 3.85 -3.09 -3.21
CA ILE A 52 3.05 -2.50 -2.14
C ILE A 52 3.90 -1.47 -1.40
N HIS A 53 3.34 -0.28 -1.28
CA HIS A 53 3.86 0.78 -0.42
C HIS A 53 2.81 1.10 0.63
N THR A 54 3.07 0.67 1.86
CA THR A 54 2.19 0.93 3.01
C THR A 54 2.90 1.93 3.92
N PRO A 55 2.22 3.00 4.38
CA PRO A 55 2.82 3.90 5.37
C PRO A 55 3.25 3.10 6.60
N ASN A 56 4.41 3.44 7.17
CA ASN A 56 5.05 2.74 8.30
C ASN A 56 5.62 1.34 8.00
N CYS A 57 5.67 0.91 6.74
CA CYS A 57 6.30 -0.35 6.34
C CYS A 57 7.36 -0.14 5.25
N PRO A 58 8.40 -1.00 5.21
CA PRO A 58 9.34 -1.00 4.10
C PRO A 58 8.64 -1.42 2.80
N PHE A 59 9.25 -1.03 1.69
CA PHE A 59 8.80 -1.41 0.36
C PHE A 59 8.70 -2.94 0.23
N GLN A 60 7.53 -3.42 -0.17
CA GLN A 60 7.23 -4.84 -0.22
C GLN A 60 6.87 -5.27 -1.64
N VAL A 61 7.29 -6.49 -1.97
CA VAL A 61 7.02 -7.12 -3.26
C VAL A 61 6.33 -8.45 -3.02
N ILE A 62 5.16 -8.64 -3.60
CA ILE A 62 4.39 -9.88 -3.51
C ILE A 62 4.35 -10.52 -4.90
N ALA A 63 4.86 -11.73 -5.03
CA ALA A 63 4.62 -12.57 -6.20
C ALA A 63 3.34 -13.37 -6.02
N LYS A 64 2.45 -13.24 -7.00
CA LYS A 64 1.36 -14.19 -7.20
C LYS A 64 1.85 -15.31 -8.11
N LEU A 65 1.84 -16.54 -7.61
CA LEU A 65 2.24 -17.71 -8.37
C LEU A 65 1.10 -18.18 -9.27
N LYS A 66 1.45 -18.98 -10.29
CA LYS A 66 0.47 -19.67 -11.16
C LYS A 66 -0.48 -20.59 -10.39
N THR A 67 -0.04 -21.10 -9.25
CA THR A 67 -0.84 -21.90 -8.30
C THR A 67 -1.78 -21.06 -7.45
N ASN A 68 -1.96 -19.77 -7.75
CA ASN A 68 -2.71 -18.78 -6.97
C ASN A 68 -2.21 -18.53 -5.54
N ARG A 69 -1.05 -19.10 -5.17
CA ARG A 69 -0.38 -18.78 -3.91
C ARG A 69 0.29 -17.41 -4.03
N GLU A 70 0.26 -16.64 -2.94
CA GLU A 70 0.97 -15.37 -2.84
C GLU A 70 2.18 -15.54 -1.91
N LEU A 71 3.34 -15.06 -2.34
CA LEU A 71 4.59 -15.13 -1.59
C LEU A 71 5.26 -13.76 -1.63
N CYS A 72 5.82 -13.34 -0.50
CA CYS A 72 6.60 -12.11 -0.43
C CYS A 72 8.05 -12.36 -0.87
N ILE A 73 8.57 -11.46 -1.69
CA ILE A 73 9.93 -11.51 -2.23
C ILE A 73 10.74 -10.39 -1.62
N ASN A 74 12.01 -10.66 -1.35
CA ASN A 74 12.94 -9.62 -0.92
C ASN A 74 13.25 -8.66 -2.09
N PRO A 75 13.01 -7.34 -1.94
CA PRO A 75 13.32 -6.36 -2.98
C PRO A 75 14.81 -6.33 -3.38
N GLU A 76 15.70 -6.78 -2.50
CA GLU A 76 17.16 -6.84 -2.75
C GLU A 76 17.60 -8.08 -3.53
N ALA A 77 16.68 -8.98 -3.89
CA ALA A 77 17.01 -10.15 -4.67
C ALA A 77 17.56 -9.76 -6.06
N ARG A 78 18.79 -10.20 -6.38
CA ARG A 78 19.49 -9.86 -7.65
C ARG A 78 18.63 -10.14 -8.90
N TRP A 79 17.89 -11.26 -8.89
CA TRP A 79 17.06 -11.63 -10.03
C TRP A 79 15.90 -10.64 -10.25
N LEU A 80 15.37 -10.04 -9.18
CA LEU A 80 14.26 -9.09 -9.22
C LEU A 80 14.75 -7.73 -9.71
N GLN A 81 15.90 -7.26 -9.21
CA GLN A 81 16.54 -6.04 -9.69
C GLN A 81 16.82 -6.11 -11.20
N GLN A 82 17.34 -7.24 -11.68
CA GLN A 82 17.58 -7.44 -13.11
C GLN A 82 16.27 -7.45 -13.92
N TYR A 83 15.21 -8.04 -13.37
CA TYR A 83 13.89 -8.04 -14.01
C TYR A 83 13.34 -6.61 -14.16
N LEU A 84 13.38 -5.82 -13.08
CA LEU A 84 12.95 -4.42 -13.07
C LEU A 84 13.77 -3.55 -14.04
N LYS A 85 15.10 -3.70 -14.05
CA LYS A 85 15.98 -2.99 -14.98
C LYS A 85 15.60 -3.26 -16.43
N ASN A 86 15.42 -4.53 -16.78
CA ASN A 86 15.02 -4.92 -18.14
C ASN A 86 13.63 -4.37 -18.52
N ALA A 87 12.67 -4.40 -17.60
CA ALA A 87 11.34 -3.85 -17.82
C ALA A 87 11.38 -2.33 -18.05
N LEU A 88 12.12 -1.59 -17.22
CA LEU A 88 12.31 -0.14 -17.38
C LEU A 88 13.00 0.21 -18.70
N THR A 89 14.04 -0.53 -19.09
CA THR A 89 14.72 -0.31 -20.38
C THR A 89 13.77 -0.55 -21.55
N LYS A 90 12.94 -1.59 -21.51
CA LYS A 90 11.92 -1.84 -22.55
C LYS A 90 10.90 -0.70 -22.63
N MET A 91 10.41 -0.22 -21.49
CA MET A 91 9.45 0.90 -21.47
C MET A 91 10.06 2.20 -22.02
N LYS A 92 11.32 2.50 -21.69
CA LYS A 92 12.03 3.67 -22.25
C LYS A 92 12.16 3.58 -23.77
N LYS A 93 12.57 2.41 -24.30
CA LYS A 93 12.66 2.20 -25.75
C LYS A 93 11.29 2.33 -26.43
N ALA A 94 10.24 1.75 -25.86
CA ALA A 94 8.88 1.87 -26.39
C ALA A 94 8.40 3.32 -26.44
N LYS A 95 8.66 4.11 -25.39
CA LYS A 95 8.32 5.54 -25.35
C LYS A 95 9.10 6.38 -26.37
N GLN A 96 10.27 5.91 -26.82
CA GLN A 96 11.11 6.61 -27.80
C GLN A 96 10.70 6.32 -29.26
N ILE A 97 9.82 5.33 -29.46
CA ILE A 97 9.29 4.92 -30.77
C ILE A 97 7.90 5.56 -31.00
N ILE A 98 7.25 6.07 -29.95
CA ILE A 98 6.01 6.86 -29.99
C ILE A 98 6.37 8.34 -30.05
#